data_AF-A0A1I1XXX0-F1
#
_entry.id   AF-A0A1I1XXX0-F1
#
_cell.length_a   1.000
_cell.length_b   1.000
_cell.length_c   1.000
_cell.angle_alpha   90.00
_cell.angle_beta   90.00
_cell.angle_gamma   90.00
#
_symmetry.space_group_name_H-M   'P 1'
#
loop_
_entity.id
_entity.type
_entity.pdbx_description
1 polymer ?
#
loop_
_entity_poly.entity_id
_entity_poly.type
_entity_poly.pdbx_seq_one_letter_code
_entity_poly.pdbx_strand_id
1 'polypeptide(L)'
;MNEALKSPTVTARSAPGDGALRRAQPHFANARSILNAIDRMRLRQANRLFESVGGRVGIEAVSTIEESDVRASRVFRGGLDSDVAPEDGGKEDDR
;
A
#
# COMPACT_ATOMS: atom_id res chain seq x y z
N MET A 1 8.40 -6.73 44.57
CA MET A 1 8.85 -5.39 44.13
C MET A 1 8.25 -5.16 42.75
N ASN A 2 7.46 -4.10 42.64
CA ASN A 2 6.46 -3.87 41.61
C ASN A 2 7.11 -3.23 40.38
N GLU A 3 7.16 -3.92 39.25
CA GLU A 3 7.50 -3.33 37.94
C GLU A 3 6.23 -3.22 37.11
N ALA A 4 5.33 -2.36 37.58
CA ALA A 4 4.23 -1.86 36.79
C ALA A 4 4.69 -0.58 36.09
N LEU A 5 4.17 -0.39 34.87
CA LEU A 5 4.05 0.90 34.16
C LEU A 5 5.26 1.36 33.34
N LYS A 6 5.31 0.86 32.10
CA LYS A 6 5.48 1.71 30.91
C LYS A 6 4.76 1.06 29.74
N SER A 7 3.43 1.01 29.83
CA SER A 7 2.62 0.94 28.61
C SER A 7 2.98 2.17 27.79
N PRO A 8 3.45 2.05 26.54
CA PRO A 8 3.57 3.23 25.71
C PRO A 8 2.12 3.67 25.42
N THR A 9 1.71 4.80 25.99
CA THR A 9 0.55 5.55 25.53
C THR A 9 0.85 6.00 24.09
N VAL A 10 0.66 5.07 23.16
CA VAL A 10 0.64 5.37 21.72
C VAL A 10 -0.73 5.94 21.46
N THR A 11 -0.85 7.26 21.55
CA THR A 11 -1.90 8.00 20.84
C THR A 11 -1.57 7.97 19.35
N ALA A 12 -1.53 6.78 18.75
CA ALA A 12 -1.51 6.66 17.29
C ALA A 12 -2.91 7.05 16.84
N ARG A 13 -3.02 8.24 16.24
CA ARG A 13 -4.12 8.56 15.34
C ARG A 13 -4.18 7.37 14.36
N SER A 14 -5.23 6.55 14.46
CA SER A 14 -5.35 5.32 13.68
C SER A 14 -5.18 5.69 12.21
N ALA A 15 -4.05 5.29 11.61
CA ALA A 15 -3.77 5.60 10.23
C ALA A 15 -4.87 4.95 9.37
N PRO A 16 -5.43 5.66 8.39
CA PRO A 16 -6.48 5.10 7.56
C PRO A 16 -5.98 3.83 6.88
N GLY A 17 -6.74 2.74 7.03
CA GLY A 17 -6.43 1.49 6.34
C GLY A 17 -6.54 1.63 4.83
N ASP A 18 -5.93 0.69 4.09
CA ASP A 18 -5.88 0.66 2.61
C ASP A 18 -7.27 0.90 1.97
N GLY A 19 -8.33 0.27 2.51
CA GLY A 19 -9.69 0.44 1.99
C GLY A 19 -10.26 1.85 2.13
N ALA A 20 -9.95 2.56 3.22
CA ALA A 20 -10.42 3.93 3.41
C ALA A 20 -9.72 4.90 2.44
N LEU A 21 -8.42 4.72 2.23
CA LEU A 21 -7.65 5.52 1.27
C LEU A 21 -8.13 5.29 -0.17
N ARG A 22 -8.47 4.04 -0.53
CA ARG A 22 -9.00 3.73 -1.88
C ARG A 22 -10.37 4.33 -2.15
N ARG A 23 -11.25 4.38 -1.14
CA ARG A 23 -12.57 5.00 -1.28
C ARG A 23 -12.50 6.49 -1.60
N ALA A 24 -11.42 7.17 -1.18
CA ALA A 24 -11.21 8.58 -1.44
C ALA A 24 -10.59 8.88 -2.81
N GLN A 25 -10.18 7.85 -3.57
CA GLN A 25 -9.53 8.04 -4.88
C GLN A 25 -10.54 8.24 -6.01
N PRO A 26 -10.16 8.98 -7.07
CA PRO A 26 -10.97 9.06 -8.28
C PRO A 26 -11.18 7.65 -8.88
N HIS A 27 -12.36 7.41 -9.45
CA HIS A 27 -12.76 6.15 -10.09
C HIS A 27 -12.76 4.91 -9.18
N PHE A 28 -13.06 5.06 -7.89
CA PHE A 28 -13.26 3.91 -7.01
C PHE A 28 -14.46 3.05 -7.47
N ALA A 29 -14.19 1.80 -7.87
CA ALA A 29 -15.15 0.86 -8.43
C ALA A 29 -15.57 -0.22 -7.43
N ASN A 30 -15.69 0.14 -6.14
CA ASN A 30 -16.09 -0.76 -5.05
C ASN A 30 -15.31 -2.09 -5.06
N ALA A 31 -16.01 -3.22 -5.23
CA ALA A 31 -15.43 -4.56 -5.20
C ALA A 31 -14.26 -4.73 -6.17
N ARG A 32 -14.32 -4.14 -7.36
CA ARG A 32 -13.24 -4.26 -8.35
C ARG A 32 -11.96 -3.55 -7.90
N SER A 33 -12.08 -2.40 -7.23
CA SER A 33 -10.93 -1.70 -6.67
C SER A 33 -10.26 -2.47 -5.54
N ILE A 34 -11.05 -3.19 -4.73
CA ILE A 34 -10.54 -4.03 -3.64
C ILE A 34 -9.89 -5.32 -4.18
N LEU A 35 -10.52 -5.98 -5.15
CA LEU A 35 -9.92 -7.16 -5.81
C LEU A 35 -8.59 -6.81 -6.48
N ASN A 36 -8.54 -5.70 -7.24
CA ASN A 36 -7.29 -5.21 -7.83
C ASN A 36 -6.22 -4.84 -6.78
N ALA A 37 -6.63 -4.52 -5.54
CA ALA A 37 -5.70 -4.28 -4.45
C ALA A 37 -5.10 -5.61 -3.96
N ILE A 38 -5.97 -6.59 -3.69
CA ILE A 38 -5.59 -7.93 -3.26
C ILE A 38 -4.67 -8.60 -4.29
N ASP A 39 -4.99 -8.51 -5.58
CA ASP A 39 -4.18 -9.10 -6.65
C ASP A 39 -2.77 -8.48 -6.67
N ARG A 40 -2.67 -7.16 -6.48
CA ARG A 40 -1.37 -6.49 -6.39
C ARG A 40 -0.61 -6.80 -5.11
N MET A 41 -1.30 -7.02 -3.99
CA MET A 41 -0.67 -7.49 -2.76
C MET A 41 -0.09 -8.89 -2.95
N ARG A 42 -0.84 -9.80 -3.60
CA ARG A 42 -0.38 -11.15 -3.94
C ARG A 42 0.85 -11.12 -4.86
N LEU A 43 0.86 -10.26 -5.87
CA LEU A 43 2.02 -10.11 -6.75
C LEU A 43 3.26 -9.61 -5.99
N ARG A 44 3.10 -8.62 -5.11
CA ARG A 44 4.21 -8.12 -4.28
C ARG A 44 4.73 -9.18 -3.32
N GLN A 45 3.82 -9.95 -2.71
CA GLN A 45 4.17 -11.04 -1.83
C GLN A 45 4.97 -12.12 -2.55
N ALA A 46 4.54 -12.53 -3.75
CA ALA A 46 5.27 -13.48 -4.58
C ALA A 46 6.68 -12.97 -4.91
N ASN A 47 6.82 -11.69 -5.30
CA ASN A 47 8.12 -11.09 -5.55
C ASN A 47 8.99 -11.04 -4.27
N ARG A 48 8.43 -10.65 -3.12
CA ARG A 48 9.14 -10.65 -1.84
C ARG A 48 9.66 -12.05 -1.51
N LEU A 49 8.83 -13.08 -1.64
CA LEU A 49 9.22 -14.47 -1.35
C LEU A 49 10.29 -14.96 -2.32
N PHE A 50 10.18 -14.58 -3.59
CA PHE A 50 11.18 -14.91 -4.60
C PHE A 50 12.52 -14.24 -4.34
N GLU A 51 12.53 -12.95 -3.98
CA GLU A 51 13.76 -12.19 -3.71
C GLU A 51 14.42 -12.55 -2.36
N SER A 52 13.62 -12.87 -1.35
CA SER A 52 14.11 -13.18 0.01
C SER A 52 14.56 -14.63 0.19
N VAL A 53 13.97 -15.58 -0.54
CA VAL A 53 14.22 -17.01 -0.35
C VAL A 53 15.02 -17.55 -1.53
N GLY A 54 16.32 -17.76 -1.37
CA GLY A 54 17.16 -18.50 -2.32
C GLY A 54 16.90 -20.02 -2.33
N GLY A 55 15.70 -20.47 -1.99
CA GLY A 55 15.39 -21.86 -1.64
C GLY A 55 13.89 -22.15 -1.49
N ARG A 56 13.54 -23.17 -0.69
CA ARG A 56 12.15 -23.65 -0.56
C ARG A 56 11.30 -22.69 0.28
N VAL A 57 10.10 -22.36 -0.23
CA VAL A 57 9.11 -21.55 0.47
C VAL A 57 8.05 -22.44 1.11
N GLY A 58 7.72 -22.19 2.38
CA GLY A 58 6.67 -22.92 3.11
C GLY A 58 5.26 -22.44 2.74
N ILE A 59 4.26 -23.30 2.93
CA ILE A 59 2.86 -22.98 2.61
C ILE A 59 2.31 -21.82 3.45
N GLU A 60 2.79 -21.67 4.67
CA GLU A 60 2.41 -20.56 5.57
C GLU A 60 2.90 -19.23 4.99
N ALA A 61 4.17 -19.14 4.57
CA ALA A 61 4.69 -17.98 3.88
C ALA A 61 3.91 -17.66 2.58
N VAL A 62 3.55 -18.67 1.77
CA VAL A 62 2.75 -18.47 0.54
C VAL A 62 1.33 -18.00 0.85
N SER A 63 0.76 -18.40 1.98
CA SER A 63 -0.62 -18.05 2.38
C SER A 63 -0.71 -16.71 3.12
N THR A 64 0.42 -16.16 3.57
CA THR A 64 0.48 -14.94 4.36
C THR A 64 0.82 -13.73 3.49
N ILE A 65 -0.06 -12.71 3.52
CA ILE A 65 0.20 -11.37 3.02
C ILE A 65 0.72 -10.52 4.20
N GLU A 66 1.89 -9.91 4.03
CA GLU A 66 2.52 -9.09 5.07
C GLU A 66 2.13 -7.62 4.94
N GLU A 67 2.38 -6.85 6.00
CA GLU A 67 2.14 -5.41 6.02
C GLU A 67 2.92 -4.67 4.92
N SER A 68 4.12 -5.15 4.58
CA SER A 68 4.97 -4.62 3.51
C SER A 68 4.27 -4.67 2.15
N ASP A 69 3.54 -5.76 1.85
CA ASP A 69 2.79 -5.92 0.60
C ASP A 69 1.65 -4.92 0.48
N VAL A 70 1.01 -4.59 1.61
CA VAL A 70 -0.10 -3.63 1.66
C VAL A 70 0.46 -2.21 1.50
N ARG A 71 1.41 -1.83 2.38
CA ARG A 71 1.95 -0.46 2.46
C ARG A 71 2.74 -0.03 1.24
N ALA A 72 3.29 -0.96 0.46
CA ALA A 72 3.97 -0.65 -0.80
C ALA A 72 3.04 -0.01 -1.86
N SER A 73 1.71 -0.09 -1.70
CA SER A 73 0.78 0.53 -2.63
C SER A 73 0.90 2.07 -2.66
N ARG A 74 0.93 2.65 -3.86
CA ARG A 74 0.90 4.11 -4.07
C ARG A 74 -0.30 4.83 -3.46
N VAL A 75 -1.37 4.11 -3.09
CA VAL A 75 -2.53 4.71 -2.42
C VAL A 75 -2.14 5.34 -1.06
N PHE A 76 -1.06 4.86 -0.44
CA PHE A 76 -0.46 5.46 0.75
C PHE A 76 0.39 6.71 0.46
N ARG A 77 0.63 7.04 -0.83
CA ARG A 77 1.42 8.18 -1.31
C ARG A 77 0.61 9.16 -2.17
N GLY A 78 -0.70 9.24 -1.99
CA GLY A 78 -1.58 10.14 -2.76
C GLY A 78 -2.30 9.50 -3.94
N GLY A 79 -1.93 8.30 -4.37
CA GLY A 79 -2.70 7.51 -5.34
C GLY A 79 -2.38 7.80 -6.80
N LEU A 80 -3.39 7.94 -7.67
CA LEU A 80 -3.17 8.15 -9.12
C LEU A 80 -2.58 9.53 -9.43
N ASP A 81 -2.92 10.52 -8.60
CA ASP A 81 -2.52 11.92 -8.82
C ASP A 81 -1.04 12.17 -8.50
N SER A 82 -0.38 11.27 -7.78
CA SER A 82 1.05 11.43 -7.44
C SER A 82 2.02 11.04 -8.54
N ASP A 83 1.53 10.43 -9.62
CA ASP A 83 2.33 10.05 -10.80
C ASP A 83 2.16 11.06 -11.97
N VAL A 84 1.28 12.05 -11.85
CA VAL A 84 1.11 13.10 -12.87
C VAL A 84 2.24 14.12 -12.70
N ALA A 85 3.26 14.03 -13.56
CA ALA A 85 4.22 15.11 -13.72
C ALA A 85 3.47 16.40 -14.04
N PRO A 86 3.84 17.56 -13.47
CA PRO A 86 3.20 18.82 -13.79
C PRO A 86 3.30 19.01 -15.31
N GLU A 87 2.15 19.20 -15.96
CA GLU A 87 2.14 19.46 -17.39
C GLU A 87 3.03 20.67 -17.66
N ASP A 88 4.10 20.44 -18.40
CA ASP A 88 5.00 21.47 -18.90
C ASP A 88 4.14 22.47 -19.65
N GLY A 89 4.04 23.69 -19.09
CA GLY A 89 3.16 24.74 -19.58
C GLY A 89 3.34 24.87 -21.09
N GLY A 90 2.26 24.59 -21.81
CA GLY A 90 2.23 24.72 -23.26
C GLY A 90 2.83 26.06 -23.64
N LYS A 91 3.95 26.02 -24.36
CA LYS A 91 4.56 27.18 -25.00
C LYS A 91 3.44 27.96 -25.69
N GLU A 92 3.30 29.22 -25.30
CA GLU A 92 2.58 30.21 -26.07
C GLU A 92 3.12 30.16 -27.50
N ASP A 93 2.33 29.55 -28.40
CA ASP A 93 2.58 29.53 -29.82
C ASP A 93 2.11 30.90 -30.34
N ASP A 94 3.04 31.86 -30.33
CA ASP A 94 2.93 33.19 -30.94
C ASP A 94 2.63 33.03 -32.44
N ARG A 95 1.36 33.25 -32.84
CA ARG A 95 0.91 33.36 -34.23
C ARG A 95 -0.23 34.36 -34.38
#